data_AF-A0A7V3RSU4-F1
#
_entry.id   AF-A0A7V3RSU4-F1
#
_cell.length_a   1.000
_cell.length_b   1.000
_cell.length_c   1.000
_cell.angle_alpha   90.00
_cell.angle_beta   90.00
_cell.angle_gamma   90.00
#
_symmetry.space_group_name_H-M   'P 1'
#
loop_
_entity.id
_entity.type
_entity.pdbx_description
1 polymer ?
#
loop_
_entity_poly.entity_id
_entity_poly.type
_entity_poly.pdbx_seq_one_letter_code
_entity_poly.pdbx_strand_id
1 'polypeptide(L)'
;AVERLRFFSLPRICNHCLNPACVASCPSGALHKRGEDGIVLVDQKRCRGWRACIAACPYKKMYYNWLTGKSEKCILCFPRLETGQAPACFHSCVGRIRYLGVLFYDAGRIREVAGLPQDELIEAQRSLILDPHDREVAAAALRNGIHESAVESAQNSPTYRFVKEWKIALPLHAEYRTLPMLFYVPPMAPVMAQKNGAAVENVSADLFHDIDEARAPMEYMAAMFGAGHAGKVRYALRKQKAVRWYRRAVTVGDVEMATAERMLREADSSPEEAEAIYKLTSLCTFEERFVIPPMHREQAIEMLEDPLVHKQCAGFGFIEGPRRGL
;
A
#
# COMPACT_ATOMS: atom_id res chain seq x y z
N ALA A 1 -16.74 -30.20 -8.99
CA ALA A 1 -16.81 -28.73 -9.22
C ALA A 1 -16.66 -27.93 -7.92
N VAL A 2 -17.44 -28.24 -6.87
CA VAL A 2 -17.36 -27.57 -5.54
C VAL A 2 -16.01 -27.74 -4.86
N GLU A 3 -15.34 -28.88 -5.01
CA GLU A 3 -14.04 -29.18 -4.39
C GLU A 3 -12.89 -28.25 -4.84
N ARG A 4 -13.04 -27.59 -6.00
CA ARG A 4 -12.09 -26.59 -6.53
C ARG A 4 -12.52 -25.15 -6.25
N LEU A 5 -13.63 -24.96 -5.53
CA LEU A 5 -14.13 -23.63 -5.19
C LEU A 5 -13.15 -22.92 -4.27
N ARG A 6 -12.92 -21.64 -4.59
CA ARG A 6 -11.92 -20.78 -3.98
C ARG A 6 -12.33 -19.33 -4.16
N PHE A 7 -12.15 -18.53 -3.12
CA PHE A 7 -12.35 -17.10 -3.15
C PHE A 7 -11.48 -16.47 -2.07
N PHE A 8 -11.13 -15.20 -2.26
CA PHE A 8 -10.56 -14.35 -1.23
C PHE A 8 -11.07 -12.92 -1.45
N SER A 9 -10.97 -12.10 -0.42
CA SER A 9 -11.42 -10.71 -0.46
C SER A 9 -10.32 -9.79 -0.99
N LEU A 10 -10.66 -8.93 -1.95
CA LEU A 10 -9.76 -7.88 -2.45
C LEU A 10 -10.35 -6.49 -2.18
N PRO A 11 -10.21 -5.94 -0.96
CA PRO A 11 -10.66 -4.59 -0.65
C PRO A 11 -9.77 -3.56 -1.36
N ARG A 12 -10.37 -2.66 -2.17
CA ARG A 12 -9.63 -1.65 -2.95
C ARG A 12 -10.13 -0.24 -2.72
N ILE A 13 -9.21 0.71 -2.64
CA ILE A 13 -9.45 2.16 -2.67
C ILE A 13 -8.65 2.79 -3.82
N CYS A 14 -8.56 4.12 -3.89
CA CYS A 14 -7.62 4.77 -4.81
C CYS A 14 -6.18 4.47 -4.36
N ASN A 15 -5.28 4.22 -5.30
CA ASN A 15 -3.89 3.89 -4.98
C ASN A 15 -3.00 5.13 -4.76
N HIS A 16 -3.53 6.35 -4.91
CA HIS A 16 -2.77 7.61 -4.80
C HIS A 16 -1.39 7.54 -5.49
N CYS A 17 -1.41 7.00 -6.71
CA CYS A 17 -0.30 6.68 -7.60
C CYS A 17 0.81 7.76 -7.66
N LEU A 18 2.06 7.35 -7.89
CA LEU A 18 3.15 8.29 -8.21
C LEU A 18 3.06 8.82 -9.65
N ASN A 19 2.59 7.99 -10.57
CA ASN A 19 2.30 8.35 -11.96
C ASN A 19 0.79 8.26 -12.27
N PRO A 20 -0.06 9.13 -11.69
CA PRO A 20 -1.51 9.01 -11.78
C PRO A 20 -2.06 9.32 -13.18
N ALA A 21 -2.50 8.29 -13.91
CA ALA A 21 -3.17 8.43 -15.21
C ALA A 21 -4.40 9.38 -15.17
N CYS A 22 -5.11 9.43 -14.04
CA CYS A 22 -6.24 10.34 -13.86
C CYS A 22 -5.83 11.83 -13.84
N VAL A 23 -4.64 12.16 -13.33
CA VAL A 23 -4.08 13.52 -13.38
C VAL A 23 -3.69 13.84 -14.83
N ALA A 24 -2.91 12.94 -15.46
CA ALA A 24 -2.42 13.14 -16.83
C ALA A 24 -3.55 13.33 -17.85
N SER A 25 -4.69 12.65 -17.67
CA SER A 25 -5.82 12.71 -18.60
C SER A 25 -6.75 13.91 -18.43
N CYS A 26 -6.66 14.67 -17.34
CA CYS A 26 -7.67 15.70 -17.03
C CYS A 26 -7.45 16.98 -17.84
N PRO A 27 -8.34 17.34 -18.80
CA PRO A 27 -8.08 18.48 -19.67
C PRO A 27 -8.10 19.83 -18.94
N SER A 28 -8.88 19.92 -17.85
CA SER A 28 -8.98 21.15 -17.06
C SER A 28 -7.88 21.30 -16.00
N GLY A 29 -6.98 20.31 -15.87
CA GLY A 29 -5.97 20.29 -14.80
C GLY A 29 -6.56 20.32 -13.39
N ALA A 30 -7.78 19.79 -13.19
CA ALA A 30 -8.46 19.82 -11.89
C ALA A 30 -7.92 18.74 -10.93
N LEU A 31 -7.32 17.68 -11.46
CA LEU A 31 -6.65 16.67 -10.65
C LEU A 31 -5.20 17.07 -10.39
N HIS A 32 -4.74 16.86 -9.15
CA HIS A 32 -3.36 17.11 -8.74
C HIS A 32 -2.95 16.12 -7.65
N LYS A 33 -1.64 15.93 -7.49
CA LYS A 33 -1.04 15.20 -6.36
C LYS A 33 -0.47 16.25 -5.41
N ARG A 34 -0.88 16.22 -4.15
CA ARG A 34 -0.34 17.08 -3.10
C ARG A 34 1.15 16.76 -2.87
N GLY A 35 1.96 17.79 -2.65
CA GLY A 35 3.42 17.65 -2.55
C GLY A 35 3.85 17.13 -1.18
N GLU A 36 3.14 17.54 -0.14
CA GLU A 36 3.41 17.28 1.27
C GLU A 36 3.11 15.83 1.70
N ASP A 37 2.11 15.18 1.09
CA ASP A 37 1.63 13.86 1.52
C ASP A 37 1.37 12.87 0.36
N GLY A 38 1.50 13.34 -0.89
CA GLY A 38 1.26 12.52 -2.08
C GLY A 38 -0.21 12.17 -2.34
N ILE A 39 -1.18 12.78 -1.64
CA ILE A 39 -2.60 12.49 -1.85
C ILE A 39 -3.07 13.11 -3.17
N VAL A 40 -3.51 12.27 -4.11
CA VAL A 40 -4.18 12.70 -5.34
C VAL A 40 -5.62 13.16 -5.06
N LEU A 41 -5.97 14.40 -5.43
CA LEU A 41 -7.30 14.99 -5.23
C LEU A 41 -7.92 15.50 -6.54
N VAL A 42 -9.22 15.78 -6.51
CA VAL A 42 -9.94 16.50 -7.57
C VAL A 42 -10.39 17.83 -6.97
N ASP A 43 -9.92 18.93 -7.54
CA ASP A 43 -10.43 20.26 -7.21
C ASP A 43 -11.87 20.38 -7.72
N GLN A 44 -12.83 20.42 -6.79
CA GLN A 44 -14.25 20.51 -7.10
C GLN A 44 -14.64 21.87 -7.71
N LYS A 45 -13.88 22.94 -7.50
CA LYS A 45 -14.14 24.25 -8.14
C LYS A 45 -13.64 24.26 -9.59
N ARG A 46 -12.48 23.66 -9.85
CA ARG A 46 -11.88 23.58 -11.20
C ARG A 46 -12.45 22.47 -12.08
N CYS A 47 -13.04 21.42 -11.49
CA CYS A 47 -13.60 20.31 -12.25
C CYS A 47 -14.74 20.79 -13.18
N ARG A 48 -14.57 20.53 -14.48
CA ARG A 48 -15.54 20.86 -15.55
C ARG A 48 -16.33 19.65 -16.05
N GLY A 49 -16.23 18.50 -15.39
CA GLY A 49 -17.03 17.33 -15.73
C GLY A 49 -16.69 16.66 -17.06
N TRP A 50 -15.44 16.81 -17.57
CA TRP A 50 -14.99 16.19 -18.82
C TRP A 50 -14.96 14.65 -18.82
N ARG A 51 -14.98 14.03 -17.64
CA ARG A 51 -15.03 12.56 -17.43
C ARG A 51 -13.85 11.74 -17.98
N ALA A 52 -12.87 12.35 -18.65
CA ALA A 52 -11.66 11.67 -19.14
C ALA A 52 -10.92 10.88 -18.05
N CYS A 53 -10.83 11.45 -16.84
CA CYS A 53 -10.20 10.80 -15.69
C CYS A 53 -10.82 9.45 -15.28
N ILE A 54 -12.11 9.23 -15.60
CA ILE A 54 -12.83 7.99 -15.28
C ILE A 54 -12.36 6.86 -16.19
N ALA A 55 -12.29 7.14 -17.50
CA ALA A 55 -11.75 6.18 -18.47
C ALA A 55 -10.27 5.90 -18.19
N ALA A 56 -9.48 6.95 -17.94
CA ALA A 56 -8.04 6.86 -17.77
C ALA A 56 -7.60 6.12 -16.49
N CYS A 57 -8.35 6.19 -15.39
CA CYS A 57 -8.00 5.45 -14.19
C CYS A 57 -8.16 3.94 -14.43
N PRO A 58 -7.07 3.15 -14.47
CA PRO A 58 -7.16 1.73 -14.80
C PRO A 58 -7.84 0.94 -13.67
N TYR A 59 -7.77 1.45 -12.43
CA TYR A 59 -8.44 0.85 -11.26
C TYR A 59 -9.92 1.21 -11.14
N LYS A 60 -10.43 2.11 -11.98
CA LYS A 60 -11.80 2.66 -11.94
C LYS A 60 -12.18 3.21 -10.55
N LYS A 61 -11.28 4.02 -9.99
CA LYS A 61 -11.42 4.68 -8.68
C LYS A 61 -11.77 6.16 -8.77
N MET A 62 -12.25 6.56 -9.94
CA MET A 62 -12.89 7.84 -10.20
C MET A 62 -14.37 7.57 -10.45
N TYR A 63 -15.24 8.34 -9.80
CA TYR A 63 -16.67 8.17 -9.89
C TYR A 63 -17.29 9.49 -10.36
N TYR A 64 -18.28 9.43 -11.25
CA TYR A 64 -19.00 10.63 -11.67
C TYR A 64 -20.16 10.88 -10.71
N ASN A 65 -20.23 12.07 -10.15
CA ASN A 65 -21.41 12.53 -9.43
C ASN A 65 -22.39 13.11 -10.45
N TRP A 66 -23.46 12.37 -10.71
CA TRP A 66 -24.49 12.73 -11.68
C TRP A 66 -25.31 13.96 -11.28
N LEU A 67 -25.34 14.30 -9.99
CA LEU A 67 -26.05 15.48 -9.48
C LEU A 67 -25.21 16.75 -9.67
N THR A 68 -23.96 16.74 -9.21
CA THR A 68 -23.08 17.93 -9.29
C THR A 68 -22.44 18.12 -10.66
N GLY A 69 -22.47 17.08 -11.49
CA GLY A 69 -21.83 17.05 -12.80
C GLY A 69 -20.31 16.94 -12.75
N LYS A 70 -19.73 16.62 -11.59
CA LYS A 70 -18.27 16.59 -11.34
C LYS A 70 -17.80 15.18 -10.98
N SER A 71 -16.50 14.93 -11.12
CA SER A 71 -15.89 13.66 -10.70
C SER A 71 -15.40 13.72 -9.26
N GLU A 72 -15.59 12.62 -8.54
CA GLU A 72 -15.18 12.43 -7.16
C GLU A 72 -14.34 11.15 -7.03
N LYS A 73 -13.55 11.08 -5.96
CA LYS A 73 -12.68 9.93 -5.68
C LYS A 73 -12.41 9.82 -4.19
N CYS A 74 -11.84 8.70 -3.78
CA CYS A 74 -11.24 8.57 -2.45
C CYS A 74 -10.24 9.71 -2.22
N ILE A 75 -10.39 10.40 -1.09
CA ILE A 75 -9.54 11.53 -0.68
C ILE A 75 -8.48 11.14 0.35
N LEU A 76 -8.25 9.82 0.52
CA LEU A 76 -7.46 9.18 1.59
C LEU A 76 -7.77 9.70 3.00
N CYS A 77 -8.97 10.23 3.21
CA CYS A 77 -9.34 10.94 4.44
C CYS A 77 -8.31 12.01 4.83
N PHE A 78 -7.83 12.82 3.88
CA PHE A 78 -6.83 13.86 4.17
C PHE A 78 -7.15 14.73 5.41
N PRO A 79 -8.40 15.11 5.73
CA PRO A 79 -8.67 15.88 6.95
C PRO A 79 -8.29 15.14 8.24
N ARG A 80 -8.39 13.80 8.23
CA ARG A 80 -7.95 12.93 9.34
C ARG A 80 -6.44 12.79 9.35
N LEU A 81 -5.83 12.54 8.19
CA LEU A 81 -4.36 12.43 8.09
C LEU A 81 -3.66 13.70 8.54
N GLU A 82 -4.20 14.86 8.19
CA GLU A 82 -3.71 16.17 8.61
C GLU A 82 -3.69 16.37 10.13
N THR A 83 -4.44 15.57 10.87
CA THR A 83 -4.50 15.59 12.34
C THR A 83 -3.89 14.32 12.96
N GLY A 84 -3.06 13.59 12.21
CA GLY A 84 -2.40 12.36 12.68
C GLY A 84 -3.33 11.16 12.83
N GLN A 85 -4.57 11.25 12.33
CA GLN A 85 -5.56 10.19 12.48
C GLN A 85 -5.57 9.24 11.28
N ALA A 86 -5.69 7.94 11.55
CA ALA A 86 -5.84 6.94 10.51
C ALA A 86 -7.08 7.19 9.62
N PRO A 87 -7.01 6.92 8.30
CA PRO A 87 -8.17 7.01 7.41
C PRO A 87 -9.31 6.14 7.92
N ALA A 88 -10.56 6.54 7.68
CA ALA A 88 -11.73 5.88 8.27
C ALA A 88 -11.77 4.37 7.97
N CYS A 89 -11.51 3.96 6.72
CA CYS A 89 -11.49 2.54 6.35
C CYS A 89 -10.28 1.74 6.90
N PHE A 90 -9.23 2.43 7.36
CA PHE A 90 -8.07 1.83 8.05
C PHE A 90 -8.39 1.68 9.53
N HIS A 91 -8.88 2.76 10.16
CA HIS A 91 -9.33 2.79 11.54
C HIS A 91 -10.40 1.73 11.84
N SER A 92 -11.42 1.61 10.97
CA SER A 92 -12.55 0.70 11.15
C SER A 92 -12.29 -0.73 10.65
N CYS A 93 -11.06 -1.07 10.29
CA CYS A 93 -10.75 -2.38 9.72
C CYS A 93 -10.79 -3.47 10.80
N VAL A 94 -11.94 -4.15 10.91
CA VAL A 94 -12.19 -5.23 11.87
C VAL A 94 -11.16 -6.35 11.75
N GLY A 95 -10.81 -6.74 10.52
CA GLY A 95 -9.81 -7.78 10.26
C GLY A 95 -8.36 -7.34 10.53
N ARG A 96 -8.13 -6.08 10.92
CA ARG A 96 -6.82 -5.55 11.30
C ARG A 96 -5.73 -5.62 10.21
N ILE A 97 -6.11 -5.81 8.95
CA ILE A 97 -5.20 -6.06 7.81
C ILE A 97 -4.60 -4.80 7.14
N ARG A 98 -4.87 -3.60 7.66
CA ARG A 98 -4.45 -2.34 7.03
C ARG A 98 -3.35 -1.68 7.84
N TYR A 99 -2.32 -1.23 7.13
CA TYR A 99 -1.14 -0.55 7.66
C TYR A 99 -0.92 0.74 6.88
N LEU A 100 -0.50 1.80 7.56
CA LEU A 100 -0.16 3.08 6.95
C LEU A 100 1.15 3.59 7.55
N GLY A 101 2.03 4.07 6.68
CA GLY A 101 3.32 4.63 7.05
C GLY A 101 3.91 5.40 5.89
N VAL A 102 4.78 6.35 6.20
CA VAL A 102 5.45 7.20 5.21
C VAL A 102 6.38 6.38 4.33
N LEU A 103 6.46 6.74 3.06
CA LEU A 103 7.44 6.23 2.11
C LEU A 103 8.08 7.43 1.42
N PHE A 104 9.39 7.61 1.60
CA PHE A 104 10.15 8.55 0.77
C PHE A 104 10.38 7.97 -0.61
N TYR A 105 10.27 8.81 -1.62
CA TYR A 105 10.47 8.39 -3.01
C TYR A 105 11.20 9.46 -3.80
N ASP A 106 12.02 9.02 -4.76
CA ASP A 106 12.65 9.91 -5.74
C ASP A 106 11.66 10.25 -6.86
N ALA A 107 11.11 11.46 -6.84
CA ALA A 107 10.18 11.93 -7.85
C ALA A 107 10.82 12.10 -9.24
N GLY A 108 12.13 12.35 -9.31
CA GLY A 108 12.85 12.55 -10.57
C GLY A 108 12.91 11.29 -11.44
N ARG A 109 12.85 10.12 -10.82
CA ARG A 109 12.93 8.81 -11.49
C ARG A 109 11.57 8.21 -11.87
N ILE A 110 10.45 8.89 -11.56
CA ILE A 110 9.08 8.38 -11.83
C ILE A 110 8.89 8.02 -13.31
N ARG A 111 9.30 8.92 -14.22
CA ARG A 111 9.11 8.72 -15.67
C ARG A 111 9.90 7.53 -16.20
N GLU A 112 11.16 7.43 -15.79
CA GLU A 112 12.06 6.33 -16.13
C GLU A 112 11.44 5.00 -15.69
N VAL A 113 11.11 4.89 -14.41
CA VAL A 113 10.60 3.65 -13.81
C VAL A 113 9.25 3.23 -14.40
N ALA A 114 8.34 4.18 -14.66
CA ALA A 114 7.07 3.88 -15.33
C ALA A 114 7.24 3.39 -16.77
N GLY A 115 8.40 3.65 -17.41
CA GLY A 115 8.73 3.25 -18.78
C GLY A 115 9.40 1.88 -18.90
N LEU A 116 9.85 1.27 -17.81
CA LEU A 116 10.61 0.01 -17.84
C LEU A 116 9.81 -1.21 -18.32
N PRO A 117 10.48 -2.31 -18.72
CA PRO A 117 9.82 -3.58 -19.02
C PRO A 117 8.92 -4.07 -17.88
N GLN A 118 7.84 -4.78 -18.23
CA GLN A 118 6.79 -5.16 -17.28
C GLN A 118 7.31 -6.03 -16.12
N ASP A 119 8.26 -6.90 -16.40
CA ASP A 119 8.94 -7.80 -15.46
C ASP A 119 9.80 -7.08 -14.44
N GLU A 120 10.25 -5.87 -14.75
CA GLU A 120 11.09 -5.05 -13.87
C GLU A 120 10.27 -4.11 -12.96
N LEU A 121 9.01 -3.81 -13.31
CA LEU A 121 8.22 -2.73 -12.68
C LEU A 121 8.12 -2.82 -11.16
N ILE A 122 8.00 -4.02 -10.59
CA ILE A 122 7.86 -4.19 -9.14
C ILE A 122 9.15 -3.81 -8.41
N GLU A 123 10.29 -4.31 -8.87
CA GLU A 123 11.58 -3.99 -8.24
C GLU A 123 11.99 -2.56 -8.56
N ALA A 124 11.68 -2.07 -9.76
CA ALA A 124 11.93 -0.68 -10.12
C ALA A 124 11.12 0.28 -9.25
N GLN A 125 9.84 -0.01 -8.99
CA GLN A 125 9.04 0.78 -8.05
C GLN A 125 9.61 0.72 -6.62
N ARG A 126 10.09 -0.44 -6.16
CA ARG A 126 10.82 -0.52 -4.89
C ARG A 126 12.09 0.32 -4.91
N SER A 127 12.82 0.38 -6.03
CA SER A 127 14.02 1.21 -6.15
C SER A 127 13.74 2.72 -6.09
N LEU A 128 12.50 3.15 -6.36
CA LEU A 128 12.08 4.54 -6.14
C LEU A 128 11.92 4.86 -4.66
N ILE A 129 11.51 3.88 -3.85
CA ILE A 129 11.31 4.06 -2.41
C ILE A 129 12.69 4.10 -1.75
N LEU A 130 13.00 5.23 -1.14
CA LEU A 130 14.29 5.53 -0.53
C LEU A 130 14.35 5.00 0.91
N ASP A 131 15.55 4.67 1.37
CA ASP A 131 15.78 4.22 2.75
C ASP A 131 15.76 5.42 3.71
N PRO A 132 14.77 5.50 4.63
CA PRO A 132 14.69 6.61 5.57
C PRO A 132 15.77 6.57 6.67
N HIS A 133 16.52 5.46 6.81
CA HIS A 133 17.65 5.36 7.73
C HIS A 133 18.98 5.79 7.11
N ASP A 134 19.04 5.95 5.79
CA ASP A 134 20.20 6.52 5.13
C ASP A 134 20.31 8.02 5.48
N ARG A 135 21.47 8.42 6.02
CA ARG A 135 21.74 9.79 6.45
C ARG A 135 21.63 10.77 5.28
N GLU A 136 22.02 10.37 4.08
CA GLU A 136 21.93 11.23 2.89
C GLU A 136 20.48 11.42 2.45
N VAL A 137 19.66 10.37 2.54
CA VAL A 137 18.21 10.44 2.25
C VAL A 137 17.51 11.32 3.28
N ALA A 138 17.79 11.13 4.58
CA ALA A 138 17.21 11.95 5.64
C ALA A 138 17.60 13.43 5.48
N ALA A 139 18.88 13.71 5.21
CA ALA A 139 19.35 15.08 4.96
C ALA A 139 18.72 15.68 3.69
N ALA A 140 18.57 14.89 2.62
CA ALA A 140 17.89 15.31 1.40
C ALA A 140 16.41 15.58 1.63
N ALA A 141 15.72 14.79 2.45
CA ALA A 141 14.32 15.02 2.80
C ALA A 141 14.12 16.39 3.46
N LEU A 142 14.95 16.72 4.47
CA LEU A 142 14.92 18.02 5.14
C LEU A 142 15.18 19.17 4.15
N ARG A 143 16.16 19.03 3.25
CA ARG A 143 16.43 20.03 2.20
C ARG A 143 15.27 20.22 1.22
N ASN A 144 14.45 19.19 1.03
CA ASN A 144 13.23 19.25 0.19
C ASN A 144 11.99 19.71 0.97
N GLY A 145 12.15 20.25 2.19
CA GLY A 145 11.05 20.79 2.99
C GLY A 145 10.21 19.74 3.70
N ILE A 146 10.69 18.49 3.79
CA ILE A 146 10.05 17.46 4.62
C ILE A 146 10.42 17.72 6.08
N HIS A 147 9.43 17.81 6.96
CA HIS A 147 9.67 18.04 8.39
C HIS A 147 10.31 16.83 9.09
N GLU A 148 11.08 17.07 10.15
CA GLU A 148 11.78 16.03 10.94
C GLU A 148 10.84 14.93 11.46
N SER A 149 9.63 15.30 11.88
CA SER A 149 8.56 14.37 12.31
C SER A 149 8.16 13.36 11.21
N ALA A 150 8.19 13.77 9.94
CA ALA A 150 7.92 12.88 8.81
C ALA A 150 9.10 11.94 8.53
N VAL A 151 10.34 12.37 8.81
CA VAL A 151 11.53 11.51 8.74
C VAL A 151 11.47 10.42 9.83
N GLU A 152 11.18 10.80 11.06
CA GLU A 152 11.00 9.84 12.18
C GLU A 152 9.85 8.86 11.89
N SER A 153 8.73 9.36 11.35
CA SER A 153 7.61 8.51 10.93
C SER A 153 7.98 7.56 9.79
N ALA A 154 8.83 7.98 8.85
CA ALA A 154 9.32 7.14 7.77
C ALA A 154 10.24 6.02 8.29
N GLN A 155 11.14 6.33 9.22
CA GLN A 155 12.03 5.35 9.86
C GLN A 155 11.25 4.25 10.59
N ASN A 156 10.10 4.60 11.15
CA ASN A 156 9.22 3.65 11.86
C ASN A 156 8.14 3.02 10.97
N SER A 157 8.10 3.34 9.68
CA SER A 157 6.99 3.03 8.76
C SER A 157 6.74 1.52 8.61
N PRO A 158 5.55 1.00 8.99
CA PRO A 158 5.22 -0.40 8.73
C PRO A 158 5.16 -0.69 7.23
N THR A 159 4.71 0.28 6.43
CA THR A 159 4.62 0.15 4.97
C THR A 159 6.00 -0.02 4.34
N TYR A 160 7.02 0.70 4.84
CA TYR A 160 8.39 0.54 4.36
C TYR A 160 8.88 -0.89 4.59
N ARG A 161 8.68 -1.44 5.80
CA ARG A 161 9.09 -2.82 6.11
C ARG A 161 8.42 -3.84 5.20
N PHE A 162 7.10 -3.76 5.05
CA PHE A 162 6.34 -4.68 4.18
C PHE A 162 6.77 -4.63 2.71
N VAL A 163 7.08 -3.45 2.18
CA VAL A 163 7.33 -3.23 0.74
C VAL A 163 8.81 -3.38 0.38
N LYS A 164 9.72 -2.85 1.20
CA LYS A 164 11.16 -2.73 0.91
C LYS A 164 12.01 -3.76 1.63
N GLU A 165 11.83 -3.93 2.93
CA GLU A 165 12.64 -4.85 3.75
C GLU A 165 12.21 -6.29 3.49
N TRP A 166 10.96 -6.61 3.82
CA TRP A 166 10.44 -7.98 3.75
C TRP A 166 10.01 -8.37 2.35
N LYS A 167 9.74 -7.40 1.48
CA LYS A 167 9.31 -7.59 0.08
C LYS A 167 8.09 -8.51 -0.09
N ILE A 168 7.26 -8.64 0.94
CA ILE A 168 6.04 -9.47 0.93
C ILE A 168 4.80 -8.69 0.48
N ALA A 169 4.83 -7.35 0.54
CA ALA A 169 3.78 -6.52 -0.05
C ALA A 169 4.13 -6.15 -1.49
N LEU A 170 3.16 -6.35 -2.38
CA LEU A 170 3.28 -6.18 -3.82
C LEU A 170 2.27 -5.14 -4.34
N PRO A 171 2.63 -4.34 -5.34
CA PRO A 171 1.70 -3.41 -5.96
C PRO A 171 0.60 -4.16 -6.72
N LEU A 172 -0.62 -3.64 -6.69
CA LEU A 172 -1.73 -4.19 -7.48
C LEU A 172 -1.64 -3.69 -8.94
N HIS A 173 -1.60 -4.61 -9.89
CA HIS A 173 -1.51 -4.35 -11.33
C HIS A 173 -0.41 -3.32 -11.68
N ALA A 174 0.83 -3.67 -11.41
CA ALA A 174 1.98 -2.80 -11.68
C ALA A 174 2.11 -2.47 -13.19
N GLU A 175 1.68 -3.38 -14.06
CA GLU A 175 1.65 -3.25 -15.52
C GLU A 175 0.83 -2.05 -16.02
N TYR A 176 -0.04 -1.48 -15.17
CA TYR A 176 -0.72 -0.22 -15.48
C TYR A 176 0.19 1.00 -15.47
N ARG A 177 1.46 0.86 -15.03
CA ARG A 177 2.51 1.90 -15.07
C ARG A 177 2.15 3.17 -14.31
N THR A 178 1.16 3.08 -13.42
CA THR A 178 0.77 4.20 -12.56
C THR A 178 1.62 4.30 -11.30
N LEU A 179 2.43 3.28 -10.99
CA LEU A 179 3.23 3.17 -9.76
C LEU A 179 2.32 3.35 -8.52
N PRO A 180 1.43 2.37 -8.25
CA PRO A 180 0.42 2.46 -7.20
C PRO A 180 1.06 2.46 -5.80
N MET A 181 0.63 3.36 -4.91
CA MET A 181 1.14 3.48 -3.54
C MET A 181 0.27 2.73 -2.51
N LEU A 182 -0.50 1.75 -2.98
CA LEU A 182 -1.24 0.82 -2.14
C LEU A 182 -0.79 -0.60 -2.51
N PHE A 183 -0.27 -1.31 -1.52
CA PHE A 183 0.35 -2.61 -1.68
C PHE A 183 -0.45 -3.68 -0.96
N TYR A 184 -0.30 -4.92 -1.41
CA TYR A 184 -1.05 -6.07 -0.93
C TYR A 184 -0.08 -7.20 -0.60
N VAL A 185 -0.25 -7.80 0.59
CA VAL A 185 0.35 -9.09 0.89
C VAL A 185 -0.55 -10.17 0.27
N PRO A 186 -0.05 -11.00 -0.67
CA PRO A 186 -0.86 -12.04 -1.30
C PRO A 186 -1.42 -13.03 -0.26
N PRO A 187 -2.71 -13.39 -0.31
CA PRO A 187 -3.27 -14.36 0.61
C PRO A 187 -2.70 -15.76 0.36
N MET A 188 -2.38 -16.49 1.43
CA MET A 188 -2.19 -17.93 1.37
C MET A 188 -3.54 -18.61 1.15
N ALA A 189 -3.60 -19.56 0.21
CA ALA A 189 -4.79 -20.37 -0.05
C ALA A 189 -4.65 -21.78 0.56
N PRO A 190 -5.75 -22.46 0.90
CA PRO A 190 -5.70 -23.86 1.33
C PRO A 190 -5.10 -24.75 0.25
N VAL A 191 -4.38 -25.79 0.67
CA VAL A 191 -3.83 -26.81 -0.23
C VAL A 191 -4.96 -27.67 -0.79
N MET A 192 -4.80 -28.16 -2.02
CA MET A 192 -5.66 -29.22 -2.54
C MET A 192 -5.39 -30.51 -1.74
N ALA A 193 -6.41 -31.09 -1.13
CA ALA A 193 -6.24 -32.39 -0.47
C ALA A 193 -5.97 -33.45 -1.56
N GLN A 194 -4.78 -34.05 -1.56
CA GLN A 194 -4.54 -35.30 -2.29
C GLN A 194 -4.91 -36.47 -1.39
N LYS A 195 -5.72 -37.39 -1.91
CA LYS A 195 -6.16 -38.59 -1.17
C LYS A 195 -5.45 -39.80 -1.74
N ASN A 196 -4.42 -40.30 -1.05
CA ASN A 196 -3.77 -41.57 -1.35
C ASN A 196 -4.40 -42.66 -0.46
N GLY A 197 -5.46 -43.31 -0.95
CA GLY A 197 -6.18 -44.33 -0.19
C GLY A 197 -6.93 -43.76 1.04
N ALA A 198 -6.60 -44.25 2.24
CA ALA A 198 -7.19 -43.77 3.51
C ALA A 198 -6.38 -42.64 4.17
N ALA A 199 -5.16 -42.35 3.70
CA ALA A 199 -4.28 -41.33 4.26
C ALA A 199 -4.34 -40.04 3.43
N VAL A 200 -4.37 -38.89 4.13
CA VAL A 200 -4.14 -37.58 3.54
C VAL A 200 -2.66 -37.27 3.75
N GLU A 201 -1.85 -37.41 2.70
CA GLU A 201 -0.43 -37.07 2.75
C GLU A 201 -0.26 -35.59 2.41
N ASN A 202 0.29 -34.80 3.35
CA ASN A 202 0.63 -33.38 3.16
C ASN A 202 2.15 -33.15 3.22
N VAL A 203 2.96 -34.20 3.14
CA VAL A 203 4.40 -34.14 3.41
C VAL A 203 5.17 -34.55 2.15
N SER A 204 5.45 -33.57 1.28
CA SER A 204 6.50 -33.73 0.28
C SER A 204 7.87 -33.35 0.87
N ALA A 205 8.95 -33.81 0.23
CA ALA A 205 10.32 -33.46 0.57
C ALA A 205 10.66 -31.98 0.28
N ASP A 206 9.89 -31.31 -0.58
CA ASP A 206 10.00 -29.87 -0.86
C ASP A 206 9.17 -29.09 0.16
N LEU A 207 9.86 -28.26 0.96
CA LEU A 207 9.29 -27.47 2.04
C LEU A 207 8.23 -26.46 1.56
N PHE A 208 8.15 -26.15 0.26
CA PHE A 208 7.24 -25.14 -0.30
C PHE A 208 6.32 -25.65 -1.41
N HIS A 209 6.28 -26.96 -1.69
CA HIS A 209 5.46 -27.56 -2.77
C HIS A 209 3.97 -27.16 -2.73
N ASP A 210 3.42 -27.06 -1.53
CA ASP A 210 2.02 -26.73 -1.28
C ASP A 210 1.60 -25.32 -1.74
N ILE A 211 2.56 -24.42 -1.98
CA ILE A 211 2.31 -23.08 -2.54
C ILE A 211 1.88 -23.19 -4.00
N ASP A 212 2.47 -24.11 -4.76
CA ASP A 212 2.09 -24.38 -6.16
C ASP A 212 0.82 -25.21 -6.26
N GLU A 213 0.61 -26.11 -5.31
CA GLU A 213 -0.57 -26.96 -5.24
C GLU A 213 -1.76 -26.29 -4.53
N ALA A 214 -1.59 -25.04 -4.12
CA ALA A 214 -2.61 -24.27 -3.46
C ALA A 214 -3.85 -24.13 -4.36
N ARG A 215 -5.02 -24.07 -3.73
CA ARG A 215 -6.29 -23.91 -4.46
C ARG A 215 -6.28 -22.69 -5.35
N ALA A 216 -5.71 -21.55 -4.92
CA ALA A 216 -5.63 -20.35 -5.73
C ALA A 216 -4.52 -20.49 -6.79
N PRO A 217 -4.81 -20.38 -8.10
CA PRO A 217 -3.80 -20.54 -9.14
C PRO A 217 -2.74 -19.47 -9.02
N MET A 218 -1.47 -19.89 -9.13
CA MET A 218 -0.35 -18.97 -9.10
C MET A 218 -0.43 -17.96 -10.25
N GLU A 219 -0.89 -18.35 -11.44
CA GLU A 219 -1.03 -17.45 -12.59
C GLU A 219 -2.04 -16.34 -12.32
N TYR A 220 -3.14 -16.65 -11.63
CA TYR A 220 -4.14 -15.65 -11.23
C TYR A 220 -3.53 -14.63 -10.27
N MET A 221 -2.80 -15.10 -9.27
CA MET A 221 -2.11 -14.24 -8.30
C MET A 221 -1.01 -13.40 -8.96
N ALA A 222 -0.26 -14.00 -9.89
CA ALA A 222 0.77 -13.34 -10.67
C ALA A 222 0.19 -12.23 -11.55
N ALA A 223 -0.95 -12.46 -12.20
CA ALA A 223 -1.63 -11.45 -13.01
C ALA A 223 -2.07 -10.22 -12.19
N MET A 224 -2.46 -10.39 -10.91
CA MET A 224 -2.87 -9.27 -10.06
C MET A 224 -1.71 -8.58 -9.34
N PHE A 225 -0.76 -9.34 -8.78
CA PHE A 225 0.25 -8.83 -7.85
C PHE A 225 1.69 -8.93 -8.39
N GLY A 226 1.92 -9.79 -9.38
CA GLY A 226 3.25 -10.06 -9.93
C GLY A 226 3.51 -9.41 -11.29
N ALA A 227 2.58 -8.62 -11.83
CA ALA A 227 2.62 -8.14 -13.22
C ALA A 227 2.82 -9.30 -14.22
N GLY A 228 2.17 -10.44 -13.97
CA GLY A 228 2.31 -11.68 -14.73
C GLY A 228 3.42 -12.63 -14.25
N HIS A 229 4.26 -12.22 -13.29
CA HIS A 229 5.42 -12.99 -12.83
C HIS A 229 5.16 -13.75 -11.53
N ALA A 230 4.96 -15.07 -11.65
CA ALA A 230 4.73 -15.98 -10.52
C ALA A 230 5.84 -15.94 -9.47
N GLY A 231 7.10 -15.77 -9.87
CA GLY A 231 8.25 -15.73 -8.95
C GLY A 231 8.13 -14.66 -7.86
N LYS A 232 7.57 -13.49 -8.18
CA LYS A 232 7.39 -12.38 -7.24
C LYS A 232 6.36 -12.71 -6.16
N VAL A 233 5.25 -13.34 -6.56
CA VAL A 233 4.21 -13.80 -5.64
C VAL A 233 4.70 -14.98 -4.81
N ARG A 234 5.40 -15.93 -5.45
CA ARG A 234 6.02 -17.09 -4.80
C ARG A 234 6.98 -16.65 -3.69
N TYR A 235 7.82 -15.64 -3.94
CA TYR A 235 8.71 -15.07 -2.92
C TYR A 235 7.92 -14.65 -1.67
N ALA A 236 6.87 -13.85 -1.85
CA ALA A 236 6.03 -13.36 -0.74
C ALA A 236 5.31 -14.50 0.01
N LEU A 237 4.81 -15.51 -0.70
CA LEU A 237 4.13 -16.66 -0.10
C LEU A 237 5.11 -17.59 0.64
N ARG A 238 6.31 -17.82 0.10
CA ARG A 238 7.37 -18.61 0.76
C ARG A 238 7.79 -17.96 2.07
N LYS A 239 8.02 -16.64 2.07
CA LYS A 239 8.35 -15.91 3.28
C LYS A 239 7.24 -15.99 4.33
N GLN A 240 5.97 -15.79 3.95
CA GLN A 240 4.83 -15.98 4.85
C GLN A 240 4.77 -17.39 5.45
N LYS A 241 5.01 -18.44 4.63
CA LYS A 241 5.01 -19.83 5.12
C LYS A 241 6.18 -20.08 6.09
N ALA A 242 7.37 -19.60 5.76
CA ALA A 242 8.56 -19.76 6.60
C ALA A 242 8.38 -19.10 7.98
N VAL A 243 7.81 -17.89 8.04
CA VAL A 243 7.46 -17.23 9.30
C VAL A 243 6.48 -18.06 10.13
N ARG A 244 5.45 -18.64 9.50
CA ARG A 244 4.48 -19.51 10.20
C ARG A 244 5.13 -20.78 10.76
N TRP A 245 6.02 -21.40 9.99
CA TRP A 245 6.75 -22.60 10.42
C TRP A 245 7.71 -22.30 11.57
N TYR A 246 8.44 -21.19 11.50
CA TYR A 246 9.27 -20.72 12.60
C TYR A 246 8.45 -20.47 13.87
N ARG A 247 7.34 -19.72 13.77
CA ARG A 247 6.48 -19.49 14.94
C ARG A 247 5.88 -20.78 15.50
N ARG A 248 5.54 -21.76 14.66
CA ARG A 248 5.05 -23.08 15.08
C ARG A 248 6.13 -23.87 15.85
N ALA A 249 7.38 -23.86 15.37
CA ALA A 249 8.51 -24.46 16.07
C ALA A 249 8.74 -23.80 17.45
N VAL A 250 8.60 -22.47 17.53
CA VAL A 250 8.74 -21.72 18.80
C VAL A 250 7.59 -21.98 19.78
N THR A 251 6.33 -22.01 19.32
CA THR A 251 5.17 -22.04 20.24
C THR A 251 4.57 -23.42 20.48
N VAL A 252 4.58 -24.30 19.48
CA VAL A 252 3.95 -25.63 19.57
C VAL A 252 4.99 -26.72 19.81
N GLY A 253 6.17 -26.59 19.19
CA GLY A 253 7.25 -27.58 19.32
C GLY A 253 7.06 -28.86 18.50
N ASP A 254 6.08 -28.90 17.60
CA ASP A 254 5.83 -30.03 16.70
C ASP A 254 6.56 -29.92 15.34
N VAL A 255 7.41 -28.90 15.22
CA VAL A 255 8.32 -28.67 14.09
C VAL A 255 9.73 -28.50 14.66
N GLU A 256 10.66 -29.30 14.15
CA GLU A 256 12.08 -29.17 14.49
C GLU A 256 12.62 -27.79 14.14
N MET A 257 13.28 -27.11 15.09
CA MET A 257 13.81 -25.76 14.88
C MET A 257 14.79 -25.69 13.71
N ALA A 258 15.63 -26.73 13.54
CA ALA A 258 16.55 -26.83 12.42
C ALA A 258 15.82 -26.80 11.05
N THR A 259 14.63 -27.39 10.97
CA THR A 259 13.79 -27.35 9.76
C THR A 259 13.21 -25.97 9.54
N ALA A 260 12.69 -25.34 10.59
CA ALA A 260 12.14 -23.99 10.52
C ALA A 260 13.20 -22.95 10.10
N GLU A 261 14.40 -22.99 10.68
CA GLU A 261 15.50 -22.12 10.30
C GLU A 261 15.96 -22.36 8.86
N ARG A 262 15.97 -23.61 8.39
CA ARG A 262 16.22 -23.92 6.98
C ARG A 262 15.18 -23.26 6.06
N MET A 263 13.90 -23.34 6.42
CA MET A 263 12.83 -22.67 5.66
C MET A 263 12.99 -21.15 5.64
N LEU A 264 13.41 -20.53 6.75
CA LEU A 264 13.70 -19.10 6.79
C LEU A 264 14.83 -18.73 5.83
N ARG A 265 15.96 -19.46 5.87
CA ARG A 265 17.09 -19.25 4.95
C ARG A 265 16.69 -19.40 3.49
N GLU A 266 15.93 -20.46 3.15
CA GLU A 266 15.44 -20.69 1.79
C GLU A 266 14.43 -19.63 1.30
N ALA A 267 13.76 -18.94 2.23
CA ALA A 267 12.83 -17.85 1.96
C ALA A 267 13.46 -16.47 2.13
N ASP A 268 14.79 -16.37 2.18
CA ASP A 268 15.53 -15.10 2.30
C ASP A 268 15.11 -14.29 3.53
N SER A 269 15.00 -14.97 4.69
CA SER A 269 14.56 -14.41 5.97
C SER A 269 15.49 -14.86 7.10
N SER A 270 15.53 -14.10 8.19
CA SER A 270 16.18 -14.50 9.45
C SER A 270 15.15 -14.74 10.57
N PRO A 271 15.54 -15.35 11.71
CA PRO A 271 14.69 -15.44 12.90
C PRO A 271 14.21 -14.08 13.41
N GLU A 272 15.08 -13.06 13.37
CA GLU A 272 14.76 -11.70 13.79
C GLU A 272 13.72 -11.07 12.85
N GLU A 273 13.89 -11.22 11.54
CA GLU A 273 12.91 -10.77 10.55
C GLU A 273 11.57 -11.50 10.72
N ALA A 274 11.61 -12.82 10.98
CA ALA A 274 10.40 -13.61 11.18
C ALA A 274 9.62 -13.16 12.42
N GLU A 275 10.31 -12.84 13.51
CA GLU A 275 9.69 -12.30 14.72
C GLU A 275 9.14 -10.89 14.48
N ALA A 276 9.84 -10.04 13.71
CA ALA A 276 9.36 -8.71 13.35
C ALA A 276 8.10 -8.77 12.47
N ILE A 277 8.06 -9.66 11.47
CA ILE A 277 6.87 -9.94 10.67
C ILE A 277 5.74 -10.42 11.57
N TYR A 278 5.99 -11.44 12.39
CA TYR A 278 4.98 -11.99 13.32
C TYR A 278 4.41 -10.92 14.25
N LYS A 279 5.27 -10.10 14.86
CA LYS A 279 4.84 -9.00 15.73
C LYS A 279 3.90 -8.06 14.99
N LEU A 280 4.27 -7.62 13.78
CA LEU A 280 3.47 -6.66 13.04
C LEU A 280 2.19 -7.27 12.44
N THR A 281 2.18 -8.56 12.07
CA THR A 281 1.01 -9.22 11.46
C THR A 281 0.03 -9.80 12.47
N SER A 282 0.49 -10.15 13.68
CA SER A 282 -0.31 -10.88 14.66
C SER A 282 -0.54 -10.13 15.98
N LEU A 283 0.45 -9.35 16.44
CA LEU A 283 0.45 -8.72 17.76
C LEU A 283 0.44 -7.19 17.73
N CYS A 284 0.43 -6.57 16.55
CA CYS A 284 0.62 -5.13 16.40
C CYS A 284 -0.35 -4.30 17.25
N THR A 285 0.11 -3.17 17.77
CA THR A 285 -0.77 -2.16 18.38
C THR A 285 -1.45 -1.29 17.32
N PHE A 286 -2.27 -0.33 17.72
CA PHE A 286 -2.85 0.63 16.78
C PHE A 286 -1.76 1.53 16.17
N GLU A 287 -0.84 1.99 17.01
CA GLU A 287 0.26 2.91 16.71
C GLU A 287 1.31 2.25 15.80
N GLU A 288 1.59 0.95 16.00
CA GLU A 288 2.49 0.20 15.12
C GLU A 288 1.91 -0.02 13.71
N ARG A 289 0.57 -0.02 13.57
CA ARG A 289 -0.07 -0.14 12.24
C ARG A 289 -0.17 1.18 11.51
N PHE A 290 -0.33 2.28 12.23
CA PHE A 290 -0.61 3.59 11.67
C PHE A 290 0.39 4.61 12.18
N VAL A 291 1.54 4.65 11.51
CA VAL A 291 2.61 5.60 11.81
C VAL A 291 2.44 6.80 10.88
N ILE A 292 1.71 7.80 11.35
CA ILE A 292 1.29 8.98 10.56
C ILE A 292 1.92 10.22 11.18
N PRO A 293 2.70 11.01 10.42
CA PRO A 293 3.29 12.23 10.96
C PRO A 293 2.25 13.35 11.04
N PRO A 294 2.45 14.33 11.92
CA PRO A 294 1.74 15.61 11.81
C PRO A 294 2.05 16.26 10.45
N MET A 295 1.03 16.77 9.76
CA MET A 295 1.17 17.34 8.42
C MET A 295 1.57 18.83 8.40
N HIS A 296 1.92 19.40 9.55
CA HIS A 296 2.45 20.77 9.70
C HIS A 296 1.70 21.83 8.87
N ARG A 297 0.36 21.81 8.92
CA ARG A 297 -0.50 22.70 8.12
C ARG A 297 -0.22 24.19 8.36
N GLU A 298 0.24 24.51 9.56
CA GLU A 298 0.67 25.85 9.93
C GLU A 298 1.72 26.41 8.96
N GLN A 299 2.65 25.58 8.47
CA GLN A 299 3.69 26.02 7.53
C GLN A 299 3.11 26.43 6.17
N ALA A 300 2.10 25.70 5.68
CA ALA A 300 1.42 26.03 4.44
C ALA A 300 0.50 27.24 4.59
N ILE A 301 -0.16 27.38 5.75
CA ILE A 301 -1.06 28.51 6.04
C ILE A 301 -0.25 29.81 6.18
N GLU A 302 0.91 29.76 6.85
CA GLU A 302 1.80 30.90 7.08
C GLU A 302 2.27 31.57 5.78
N MET A 303 2.27 30.84 4.66
CA MET A 303 2.56 31.40 3.34
C MET A 303 1.47 32.38 2.83
N LEU A 304 0.25 32.30 3.36
CA LEU A 304 -0.91 33.04 2.89
C LEU A 304 -1.48 34.00 3.94
N GLU A 305 -1.51 33.56 5.21
CA GLU A 305 -2.12 34.30 6.31
C GLU A 305 -1.57 33.86 7.67
N ASP A 306 -1.84 34.63 8.73
CA ASP A 306 -1.44 34.27 10.09
C ASP A 306 -2.17 32.98 10.54
N PRO A 307 -1.46 31.89 10.88
CA PRO A 307 -2.08 30.63 11.27
C PRO A 307 -2.95 30.71 12.53
N LEU A 308 -2.65 31.60 13.47
CA LEU A 308 -3.44 31.81 14.69
C LEU A 308 -4.74 32.54 14.38
N VAL A 309 -4.70 33.54 13.50
CA VAL A 309 -5.92 34.20 13.00
C VAL A 309 -6.77 33.21 12.21
N HIS A 310 -6.16 32.46 11.28
CA HIS A 310 -6.85 31.41 10.52
C HIS A 310 -7.54 30.41 11.45
N LYS A 311 -6.85 29.95 12.50
CA LYS A 311 -7.40 29.02 13.51
C LYS A 311 -8.63 29.59 14.22
N GLN A 312 -8.63 30.88 14.55
CA GLN A 312 -9.75 31.53 15.25
C GLN A 312 -10.99 31.68 14.35
N CYS A 313 -10.79 31.89 13.05
CA CYS A 313 -11.87 32.13 12.10
C CYS A 313 -12.32 30.85 11.34
N ALA A 314 -11.54 29.77 11.39
CA ALA A 314 -11.86 28.53 10.72
C ALA A 314 -13.24 27.99 11.15
N GLY A 315 -14.12 27.74 10.18
CA GLY A 315 -15.49 27.28 10.41
C GLY A 315 -16.53 28.40 10.55
N PHE A 316 -16.12 29.66 10.60
CA PHE A 316 -17.02 30.82 10.56
C PHE A 316 -17.06 31.44 9.16
N GLY A 317 -18.25 31.82 8.69
CA GLY A 317 -18.47 32.45 7.37
C GLY A 317 -19.07 31.52 6.32
N PHE A 318 -19.14 32.00 5.07
CA PHE A 318 -19.72 31.27 3.94
C PHE A 318 -18.63 30.82 2.95
N ILE A 319 -18.60 29.54 2.61
CA ILE A 319 -17.68 28.99 1.58
C ILE A 319 -18.05 29.54 0.19
N GLU A 320 -19.34 29.70 -0.07
CA GLU A 320 -19.90 30.46 -1.19
C GLU A 320 -20.92 31.43 -0.60
N GLY A 321 -20.77 32.72 -0.90
CA GLY A 321 -21.70 33.74 -0.43
C GLY A 321 -23.15 33.44 -0.86
N PRO A 322 -24.15 33.85 -0.07
CA PRO A 322 -25.54 33.62 -0.41
C PRO A 322 -25.87 34.23 -1.78
N ARG A 323 -26.21 33.37 -2.76
CA ARG A 323 -26.77 33.83 -4.03
C ARG A 323 -28.25 34.16 -3.79
N ARG A 324 -28.66 35.40 -4.03
CA ARG A 324 -30.08 35.76 -4.02
C ARG A 324 -30.78 35.07 -5.19
N GLY A 325 -31.60 34.06 -4.89
CA GLY A 325 -32.55 33.45 -5.83
C GLY A 325 -31.93 32.69 -7.00
N LEU A 326 -32.74 31.86 -7.65
CA LEU A 326 -32.48 31.31 -8.99
C LEU A 326 -32.58 32.40 -10.05
#